data_AF-E4S8X9-F1
#
_entry.id   AF-E4S8X9-F1
#
_cell.length_a   1.000
_cell.length_b   1.000
_cell.length_c   1.000
_cell.angle_alpha   90.00
_cell.angle_beta   90.00
_cell.angle_gamma   90.00
#
_symmetry.space_group_name_H-M   'P 1'
#
loop_
_entity.id
_entity.type
_entity.pdbx_description
1 polymer ?
#
loop_
_entity_poly.entity_id
_entity_poly.type
_entity_poly.pdbx_seq_one_letter_code
_entity_poly.pdbx_strand_id
1 'polypeptide(L)'
;MSDGYMLEHAINEIAFELVNEKILDENEINKLLGVLSNDGVYAMWVYALDKLDKINWDFHADKNKLKDVRIFKLLEKISKLDKFITRTLEYDNLLEQISCLSKKIKEIDEKIGALKKEKENKKEEEIKQWQIEKEKVEKERRKKLNKYFLDLADNLENLLYFKELFEKTLIYARYHARAMED
;
A
#
# COMPACT_ATOMS: atom_id res chain seq x y z
N MET A 1 20.11 22.05 13.50
CA MET A 1 20.02 21.45 12.14
C MET A 1 18.85 22.10 11.44
N SER A 2 19.02 22.53 10.19
CA SER A 2 17.93 23.11 9.39
C SER A 2 16.94 22.02 8.95
N ASP A 3 15.64 22.35 8.83
CA ASP A 3 14.59 21.43 8.39
C ASP A 3 14.90 20.78 7.03
N GLY A 4 15.59 21.51 6.14
CA GLY A 4 16.02 20.98 4.84
C GLY A 4 17.06 19.86 4.95
N TYR A 5 17.93 19.87 5.96
CA TYR A 5 18.91 18.80 6.18
C TYR A 5 18.24 17.51 6.67
N MET A 6 17.21 17.65 7.51
CA MET A 6 16.43 16.50 8.00
C MET A 6 15.65 15.82 6.87
N LEU A 7 15.08 16.62 5.96
CA LEU A 7 14.38 16.09 4.78
C LEU A 7 15.33 15.37 3.83
N GLU A 8 16.50 15.94 3.51
CA GLU A 8 17.46 15.30 2.61
C GLU A 8 17.97 13.96 3.16
N HIS A 9 18.27 13.93 4.47
CA HIS A 9 18.65 12.70 5.15
C HIS A 9 17.53 11.66 5.05
N ALA A 10 16.28 12.04 5.32
CA ALA A 10 15.15 11.12 5.24
C ALA A 10 14.95 10.57 3.81
N ILE A 11 15.08 11.41 2.78
CA ILE A 11 15.00 10.98 1.37
C ILE A 11 16.07 9.94 1.06
N ASN A 12 17.32 10.20 1.45
CA ASN A 12 18.43 9.27 1.20
C ASN A 12 18.28 7.95 1.96
N GLU A 13 17.93 8.02 3.25
CA GLU A 13 17.69 6.85 4.09
C GLU A 13 16.57 5.98 3.50
N ILE A 14 15.44 6.59 3.16
CA ILE A 14 14.31 5.86 2.54
C ILE A 14 14.74 5.25 1.20
N ALA A 15 15.43 6.00 0.35
CA ALA A 15 15.90 5.53 -0.94
C ALA A 15 16.81 4.29 -0.81
N PHE A 16 17.72 4.30 0.17
CA PHE A 16 18.56 3.15 0.49
C PHE A 16 17.74 1.96 1.00
N GLU A 17 16.83 2.19 1.96
CA GLU A 17 15.96 1.15 2.52
C GLU A 17 15.09 0.48 1.44
N LEU A 18 14.56 1.23 0.48
CA LEU A 18 13.75 0.69 -0.63
C LEU A 18 14.48 -0.40 -1.41
N VAL A 19 15.78 -0.22 -1.64
CA VAL A 19 16.61 -1.17 -2.38
C VAL A 19 17.15 -2.27 -1.45
N ASN A 20 17.74 -1.88 -0.32
CA ASN A 20 18.42 -2.80 0.59
C ASN A 20 17.45 -3.83 1.19
N GLU A 21 16.23 -3.43 1.53
CA GLU A 21 15.19 -4.32 2.03
C GLU A 21 14.46 -5.09 0.92
N LYS A 22 14.91 -4.95 -0.34
CA LYS A 22 14.31 -5.55 -1.54
C LYS A 22 12.83 -5.21 -1.69
N ILE A 23 12.46 -3.98 -1.29
CA ILE A 23 11.10 -3.47 -1.48
C ILE A 23 10.89 -3.20 -2.97
N LEU A 24 11.87 -2.60 -3.65
CA LEU A 24 11.86 -2.32 -5.08
C LEU A 24 13.20 -2.71 -5.73
N ASP A 25 13.12 -3.33 -6.91
CA ASP A 25 14.28 -3.51 -7.80
C ASP A 25 14.45 -2.32 -8.79
N GLU A 26 15.57 -2.24 -9.53
CA GLU A 26 15.81 -1.15 -10.48
C GLU A 26 14.69 -1.02 -11.52
N ASN A 27 14.17 -2.13 -12.03
CA ASN A 27 13.15 -2.15 -13.06
C ASN A 27 11.80 -1.64 -12.53
N GLU A 28 11.43 -2.01 -11.31
CA GLU A 28 10.26 -1.50 -10.62
C GLU A 28 10.39 -0.01 -10.28
N ILE A 29 11.58 0.44 -9.84
CA ILE A 29 11.88 1.86 -9.60
C ILE A 29 11.69 2.65 -10.90
N ASN A 30 12.27 2.21 -12.01
CA ASN A 30 12.14 2.88 -13.31
C ASN A 30 10.67 2.95 -13.78
N LYS A 31 9.89 1.90 -13.56
CA LYS A 31 8.47 1.88 -13.92
C LYS A 31 7.64 2.80 -13.02
N LEU A 32 7.87 2.77 -11.70
CA LEU A 32 7.21 3.67 -10.76
C LEU A 32 7.51 5.14 -11.07
N LEU A 33 8.79 5.46 -11.34
CA LEU A 33 9.20 6.80 -11.80
C LEU A 33 8.46 7.19 -13.08
N GLY A 34 8.39 6.30 -14.07
CA GLY A 34 7.67 6.58 -15.32
C GLY A 34 6.20 6.90 -15.10
N VAL A 35 5.48 6.09 -14.30
CA VAL A 35 4.06 6.32 -13.99
C VAL A 35 3.87 7.59 -13.16
N LEU A 36 4.73 7.82 -12.16
CA LEU A 36 4.66 9.02 -11.32
C LEU A 36 4.86 10.31 -12.12
N SER A 37 5.84 10.32 -13.01
CA SER A 37 6.16 11.47 -13.86
C SER A 37 5.03 11.77 -14.86
N ASN A 38 4.50 10.74 -15.52
CA ASN A 38 3.55 10.87 -16.63
C ASN A 38 2.09 10.92 -16.18
N ASP A 39 1.68 10.03 -15.28
CA ASP A 39 0.28 9.78 -14.92
C ASP A 39 -0.06 10.27 -13.50
N GLY A 40 0.96 10.58 -12.69
CA GLY A 40 0.82 11.20 -11.37
C GLY A 40 0.75 10.21 -10.20
N VAL A 41 0.54 10.78 -9.00
CA VAL A 41 0.67 10.08 -7.71
C VAL A 41 -0.31 8.92 -7.56
N TYR A 42 -1.60 9.14 -7.88
CA TYR A 42 -2.60 8.09 -7.72
C TYR A 42 -2.40 6.94 -8.71
N ALA A 43 -2.03 7.25 -9.95
CA ALA A 43 -1.70 6.24 -10.95
C ALA A 43 -0.49 5.39 -10.51
N MET A 44 0.54 6.04 -9.95
CA MET A 44 1.70 5.35 -9.37
C MET A 44 1.28 4.41 -8.24
N TRP A 45 0.41 4.86 -7.33
CA TRP A 45 -0.08 4.03 -6.23
C TRP A 45 -0.86 2.80 -6.72
N VAL A 46 -1.79 2.99 -7.67
CA VAL A 46 -2.55 1.88 -8.27
C VAL A 46 -1.63 0.90 -8.99
N TYR A 47 -0.63 1.41 -9.70
CA TYR A 47 0.40 0.59 -10.35
C TYR A 47 1.20 -0.21 -9.33
N ALA A 48 1.62 0.41 -8.21
CA ALA A 48 2.34 -0.27 -7.14
C ALA A 48 1.52 -1.42 -6.54
N LEU A 49 0.23 -1.17 -6.27
CA LEU A 49 -0.71 -2.18 -5.78
C LEU A 49 -0.83 -3.39 -6.72
N ASP A 50 -0.84 -3.16 -8.04
CA ASP A 50 -0.98 -4.23 -9.03
C ASP A 50 0.33 -5.00 -9.28
N LYS A 51 1.48 -4.32 -9.22
CA LYS A 51 2.76 -4.88 -9.68
C LYS A 51 3.69 -5.36 -8.58
N LEU A 52 3.70 -4.73 -7.40
CA LEU A 52 4.62 -5.12 -6.33
C LEU A 52 4.18 -6.40 -5.63
N ASP A 53 2.87 -6.60 -5.54
CA ASP A 53 2.26 -7.83 -5.08
C ASP A 53 1.45 -8.45 -6.22
N LYS A 54 2.18 -8.89 -7.26
CA LYS A 54 1.64 -9.78 -8.29
C LYS A 54 1.09 -11.01 -7.57
N ILE A 55 -0.23 -11.14 -7.56
CA ILE A 55 -1.00 -12.34 -7.22
C ILE A 55 -1.39 -12.44 -5.73
N ASN A 56 -2.71 -12.42 -5.54
CA ASN A 56 -3.48 -12.56 -4.31
C ASN A 56 -3.32 -11.44 -3.27
N TRP A 57 -4.45 -10.74 -3.09
CA TRP A 57 -4.80 -9.92 -1.95
C TRP A 57 -4.86 -10.78 -0.66
N ASP A 58 -3.83 -11.57 -0.35
CA ASP A 58 -3.68 -12.25 0.95
C ASP A 58 -3.26 -11.21 1.98
N PHE A 59 -4.18 -10.26 2.21
CA PHE A 59 -4.13 -9.46 3.40
C PHE A 59 -4.27 -10.43 4.55
N HIS A 60 -3.14 -10.72 5.17
CA HIS A 60 -3.11 -11.57 6.33
C HIS A 60 -3.94 -10.91 7.44
N ALA A 61 -4.65 -11.75 8.20
CA ALA A 61 -5.29 -11.36 9.45
C ALA A 61 -4.28 -10.96 10.53
N ASP A 62 -2.99 -11.17 10.29
CA ASP A 62 -1.91 -10.89 11.22
C ASP A 62 -1.19 -9.61 10.80
N LYS A 63 -1.16 -8.63 11.70
CA LYS A 63 -0.52 -7.33 11.48
C LYS A 63 0.98 -7.48 11.18
N ASN A 64 1.67 -8.40 11.84
CA ASN A 64 3.11 -8.60 11.64
C ASN A 64 3.38 -9.12 10.22
N LYS A 65 2.56 -10.07 9.77
CA LYS A 65 2.66 -10.59 8.40
C LYS A 65 2.33 -9.52 7.36
N LEU A 66 1.39 -8.61 7.64
CA LEU A 66 1.13 -7.49 6.74
C LEU A 66 2.36 -6.59 6.58
N LYS A 67 3.14 -6.33 7.64
CA LYS A 67 4.38 -5.54 7.56
C LYS A 67 5.44 -6.17 6.67
N ASP A 68 5.41 -7.49 6.51
CA ASP A 68 6.38 -8.21 5.67
C ASP A 68 6.07 -8.10 4.17
N VAL A 69 4.83 -7.77 3.81
CA VAL A 69 4.37 -7.62 2.43
C VAL A 69 4.91 -6.33 1.82
N ARG A 70 5.36 -6.41 0.55
CA ARG A 70 6.10 -5.34 -0.13
C ARG A 70 5.34 -4.03 -0.21
N ILE A 71 4.04 -4.07 -0.52
CA ILE A 71 3.23 -2.85 -0.59
C ILE A 71 3.13 -2.12 0.76
N PHE A 72 3.08 -2.86 1.86
CA PHE A 72 3.02 -2.27 3.19
C PHE A 72 4.37 -1.72 3.64
N LYS A 73 5.47 -2.38 3.28
CA LYS A 73 6.82 -1.80 3.44
C LYS A 73 6.97 -0.50 2.67
N LEU A 74 6.52 -0.46 1.41
CA LEU A 74 6.51 0.77 0.63
C LEU A 74 5.68 1.86 1.31
N LEU A 75 4.50 1.50 1.81
CA LEU A 75 3.61 2.44 2.50
C LEU A 75 4.19 2.94 3.83
N GLU A 76 4.93 2.09 4.55
CA GLU A 76 5.71 2.50 5.72
C GLU A 76 6.74 3.56 5.35
N LYS A 77 7.50 3.35 4.27
CA LYS A 77 8.47 4.33 3.77
C LYS A 77 7.79 5.64 3.35
N ILE A 78 6.65 5.55 2.68
CA ILE A 78 5.82 6.70 2.32
C ILE A 78 5.32 7.44 3.58
N SER A 79 4.96 6.73 4.64
CA SER A 79 4.57 7.35 5.92
C SER A 79 5.72 8.10 6.60
N LYS A 80 6.96 7.62 6.45
CA LYS A 80 8.15 8.38 6.91
C LYS A 80 8.30 9.69 6.15
N LEU A 81 8.04 9.67 4.84
CA LEU A 81 8.10 10.87 3.98
C LEU A 81 6.93 11.83 4.26
N ASP A 82 5.72 11.32 4.50
CA ASP A 82 4.53 12.13 4.79
C ASP A 82 4.68 13.00 6.05
N LYS A 83 5.63 12.67 6.96
CA LYS A 83 5.96 13.51 8.12
C LYS A 83 6.36 14.94 7.74
N PHE A 84 6.85 15.12 6.51
CA PHE A 84 7.26 16.41 5.95
C PHE A 84 6.17 17.08 5.10
N ILE A 85 5.07 16.38 4.81
CA ILE A 85 4.01 16.83 3.88
C ILE A 85 2.75 17.14 4.68
N THR A 86 1.98 16.11 5.06
CA THR A 86 0.67 16.29 5.72
C THR A 86 0.66 15.82 7.17
N ARG A 87 1.52 14.86 7.54
CA ARG A 87 1.51 14.16 8.83
C ARG A 87 0.18 13.45 9.12
N THR A 88 -0.54 13.02 8.07
CA THR A 88 -1.86 12.39 8.19
C THR A 88 -1.82 10.88 8.01
N LEU A 89 -0.75 10.32 7.43
CA LEU A 89 -0.61 8.89 7.21
C LEU A 89 -0.19 8.17 8.51
N GLU A 90 -1.18 7.76 9.29
CA GLU A 90 -1.00 6.90 10.47
C GLU A 90 -0.84 5.41 10.06
N TYR A 91 0.38 5.02 9.67
CA TYR A 91 0.67 3.66 9.17
C TYR A 91 0.21 2.54 10.11
N ASP A 92 0.48 2.65 11.43
CA ASP A 92 0.09 1.62 12.39
C ASP A 92 -1.43 1.46 12.57
N ASN A 93 -2.16 2.57 12.50
CA ASN A 93 -3.62 2.59 12.57
C ASN A 93 -4.22 2.01 11.28
N LEU A 94 -3.65 2.36 10.13
CA LEU A 94 -4.04 1.77 8.84
C LEU A 94 -3.86 0.25 8.86
N LEU A 95 -2.69 -0.24 9.29
CA LEU A 95 -2.43 -1.67 9.41
C LEU A 95 -3.44 -2.39 10.32
N GLU A 96 -3.81 -1.77 11.44
CA GLU A 96 -4.82 -2.32 12.34
C GLU A 96 -6.19 -2.43 11.65
N GLN A 97 -6.62 -1.37 10.97
CA GLN A 97 -7.89 -1.37 10.23
C GLN A 97 -7.90 -2.45 9.13
N ILE A 98 -6.81 -2.56 8.36
CA ILE A 98 -6.71 -3.56 7.29
C ILE A 98 -6.67 -4.98 7.85
N SER A 99 -5.94 -5.20 8.95
CA SER A 99 -5.90 -6.48 9.66
C SER A 99 -7.29 -6.91 10.14
N CYS A 100 -8.02 -6.02 10.82
CA CYS A 100 -9.39 -6.28 11.27
C CYS A 100 -10.35 -6.61 10.12
N LEU A 101 -10.32 -5.84 9.03
CA LEU A 101 -11.16 -6.11 7.85
C LEU A 101 -10.80 -7.45 7.20
N SER A 102 -9.52 -7.81 7.20
CA SER A 102 -9.06 -9.07 6.63
C SER A 102 -9.43 -10.27 7.49
N LYS A 103 -9.46 -10.14 8.83
CA LYS A 103 -10.04 -11.13 9.75
C LYS A 103 -11.52 -11.37 9.43
N LYS A 104 -12.31 -10.29 9.32
CA LYS A 104 -13.74 -10.38 8.98
C LYS A 104 -13.97 -11.09 7.65
N ILE A 105 -13.17 -10.81 6.63
CA ILE A 105 -13.26 -11.48 5.33
C ILE A 105 -13.00 -12.99 5.46
N LYS A 106 -11.97 -13.39 6.23
CA LYS A 106 -11.67 -14.80 6.49
C LYS A 106 -12.81 -15.51 7.23
N GLU A 107 -13.39 -14.88 8.25
CA GLU A 107 -14.55 -15.43 8.97
C GLU A 107 -15.76 -15.62 8.04
N ILE A 108 -16.00 -14.68 7.11
CA ILE A 108 -17.08 -14.80 6.12
C ILE A 108 -16.79 -15.96 5.15
N ASP A 109 -15.54 -16.11 4.69
CA ASP A 109 -15.14 -17.21 3.82
C ASP A 109 -15.30 -18.58 4.47
N GLU A 110 -14.96 -18.70 5.76
CA GLU A 110 -15.17 -19.91 6.55
C GLU A 110 -16.66 -20.25 6.68
N LYS A 111 -17.51 -19.26 6.96
CA LYS A 111 -18.97 -19.42 7.01
C LYS A 111 -19.55 -19.88 5.67
N ILE A 112 -19.16 -19.23 4.58
CA ILE A 112 -19.57 -19.61 3.22
C ILE A 112 -19.11 -21.05 2.92
N GLY A 113 -17.88 -21.42 3.31
CA GLY A 113 -17.33 -22.76 3.12
C GLY A 113 -18.09 -23.84 3.92
N ALA A 114 -18.50 -23.54 5.15
CA ALA A 114 -19.31 -24.43 5.98
C ALA A 114 -20.71 -24.65 5.37
N LEU A 115 -21.39 -23.57 4.98
CA LEU A 115 -22.74 -23.63 4.39
C LEU A 115 -22.77 -24.43 3.08
N LYS A 116 -21.73 -24.32 2.24
CA LYS A 116 -21.62 -25.08 0.97
C LYS A 116 -21.52 -26.59 1.16
N LYS A 117 -21.05 -27.08 2.32
CA LYS A 117 -20.90 -28.53 2.59
C LYS A 117 -22.24 -29.19 2.91
N GLU A 118 -23.26 -28.43 3.28
CA GLU A 118 -24.55 -28.95 3.71
C GLU A 118 -25.58 -28.82 2.57
N LYS A 119 -26.05 -29.97 2.03
CA LYS A 119 -26.90 -30.05 0.82
C LYS A 119 -28.38 -29.65 1.06
N GLU A 120 -28.68 -28.37 1.31
CA GLU A 120 -30.07 -27.87 1.47
C GLU A 120 -30.34 -26.57 0.69
N ASN A 121 -31.46 -26.50 -0.02
CA ASN A 121 -31.86 -25.34 -0.86
C ASN A 121 -32.00 -24.02 -0.07
N LYS A 122 -32.31 -24.04 1.24
CA LYS A 122 -32.37 -22.83 2.08
C LYS A 122 -31.03 -22.12 2.26
N LYS A 123 -29.91 -22.81 2.00
CA LYS A 123 -28.56 -22.26 2.20
C LYS A 123 -28.06 -21.43 1.02
N GLU A 124 -28.70 -21.54 -0.15
CA GLU A 124 -28.32 -20.73 -1.31
C GLU A 124 -28.57 -19.24 -1.09
N GLU A 125 -29.68 -18.88 -0.46
CA GLU A 125 -30.01 -17.48 -0.13
C GLU A 125 -29.05 -16.94 0.93
N GLU A 126 -28.72 -17.75 1.94
CA GLU A 126 -27.78 -17.37 3.00
C GLU A 126 -26.35 -17.17 2.47
N ILE A 127 -25.89 -18.05 1.57
CA ILE A 127 -24.59 -17.90 0.90
C ILE A 127 -24.55 -16.58 0.10
N LYS A 128 -25.62 -16.25 -0.63
CA LYS A 128 -25.69 -14.97 -1.38
C LYS A 128 -25.59 -13.77 -0.45
N GLN A 129 -26.26 -13.80 0.71
CA GLN A 129 -26.16 -12.73 1.71
C GLN A 129 -24.73 -12.55 2.22
N TRP A 130 -24.05 -13.64 2.58
CA TRP A 130 -22.66 -13.60 3.02
C TRP A 130 -21.69 -13.13 1.92
N GLN A 131 -21.96 -13.47 0.65
CA GLN A 131 -21.18 -12.94 -0.48
C GLN A 131 -21.33 -11.43 -0.63
N ILE A 132 -22.55 -10.90 -0.50
CA ILE A 132 -22.80 -9.45 -0.53
C ILE A 132 -22.07 -8.76 0.64
N GLU A 133 -22.12 -9.35 1.83
CA GLU A 133 -21.41 -8.81 2.99
C GLU A 133 -19.89 -8.83 2.79
N LYS A 134 -19.35 -9.92 2.25
CA LYS A 134 -17.93 -10.01 1.88
C LYS A 134 -17.53 -8.87 0.93
N GLU A 135 -18.31 -8.64 -0.13
CA GLU A 135 -18.02 -7.60 -1.11
C GLU A 135 -18.02 -6.20 -0.48
N LYS A 136 -18.95 -5.91 0.45
CA LYS A 136 -18.96 -4.65 1.21
C LYS A 136 -17.70 -4.48 2.05
N VAL A 137 -17.30 -5.50 2.80
CA VAL A 137 -16.09 -5.46 3.64
C VAL A 137 -14.83 -5.30 2.79
N GLU A 138 -14.74 -5.98 1.65
CA GLU A 138 -13.64 -5.81 0.71
C GLU A 138 -13.58 -4.39 0.13
N LYS A 139 -14.73 -3.82 -0.22
CA LYS A 139 -14.82 -2.44 -0.71
C LYS A 139 -14.39 -1.45 0.37
N GLU A 140 -14.78 -1.67 1.62
CA GLU A 140 -14.32 -0.86 2.76
C GLU A 140 -12.80 -0.96 2.93
N ARG A 141 -12.23 -2.18 2.88
CA ARG A 141 -10.78 -2.39 2.97
C ARG A 141 -10.02 -1.65 1.86
N ARG A 142 -10.49 -1.74 0.61
CA ARG A 142 -9.94 -0.99 -0.52
C ARG A 142 -10.02 0.52 -0.29
N LYS A 143 -11.16 1.01 0.21
CA LYS A 143 -11.34 2.44 0.52
C LYS A 143 -10.35 2.91 1.57
N LYS A 144 -10.12 2.13 2.64
CA LYS A 144 -9.15 2.46 3.69
C LYS A 144 -7.73 2.52 3.14
N LEU A 145 -7.35 1.53 2.33
CA LEU A 145 -6.02 1.44 1.73
C LEU A 145 -5.72 2.61 0.78
N ASN A 146 -6.71 3.06 0.02
CA ASN A 146 -6.54 4.16 -0.94
C ASN A 146 -6.77 5.55 -0.34
N LYS A 147 -7.27 5.64 0.90
CA LYS A 147 -7.73 6.90 1.49
C LYS A 147 -6.65 7.99 1.45
N TYR A 148 -5.44 7.67 1.91
CA TYR A 148 -4.35 8.65 1.95
C TYR A 148 -4.06 9.29 0.59
N PHE A 149 -4.01 8.49 -0.48
CA PHE A 149 -3.72 9.01 -1.83
C PHE A 149 -4.90 9.78 -2.44
N LEU A 150 -6.14 9.46 -2.03
CA LEU A 150 -7.31 10.27 -2.38
C LEU A 150 -7.29 11.61 -1.65
N ASP A 151 -7.02 11.60 -0.33
CA ASP A 151 -6.94 12.82 0.48
C ASP A 151 -5.77 13.73 0.01
N LEU A 152 -4.65 13.14 -0.44
CA LEU A 152 -3.58 13.89 -1.12
C LEU A 152 -4.09 14.54 -2.41
N ALA A 153 -4.85 13.82 -3.24
CA ALA A 153 -5.35 14.34 -4.51
C ALA A 153 -6.33 15.50 -4.34
N ASP A 154 -7.02 15.58 -3.19
CA ASP A 154 -7.92 16.68 -2.85
C ASP A 154 -7.17 17.99 -2.52
N ASN A 155 -5.85 17.94 -2.27
CA ASN A 155 -5.01 19.12 -2.03
C ASN A 155 -3.82 19.17 -3.02
N LEU A 156 -3.91 20.06 -3.99
CA LEU A 156 -2.92 20.19 -5.06
C LEU A 156 -1.50 20.49 -4.55
N GLU A 157 -1.34 21.32 -3.52
CA GLU A 157 -0.03 21.67 -2.97
C GLU A 157 0.65 20.44 -2.36
N ASN A 158 -0.08 19.72 -1.49
CA ASN A 158 0.41 18.49 -0.87
C ASN A 158 0.69 17.41 -1.92
N LEU A 159 -0.16 17.31 -2.94
CA LEU A 159 -0.01 16.36 -4.04
C LEU A 159 1.28 16.60 -4.84
N LEU A 160 1.51 17.85 -5.24
CA LEU A 160 2.70 18.23 -6.01
C LEU A 160 3.95 18.09 -5.17
N TYR A 161 3.89 18.45 -3.89
CA TYR A 161 5.02 18.28 -2.99
C TYR A 161 5.35 16.81 -2.74
N PHE A 162 4.35 15.95 -2.51
CA PHE A 162 4.56 14.51 -2.46
C PHE A 162 5.20 13.98 -3.73
N LYS A 163 4.70 14.40 -4.91
CA LYS A 163 5.24 13.98 -6.20
C LYS A 163 6.74 14.31 -6.28
N GLU A 164 7.12 15.56 -6.02
CA GLU A 164 8.51 16.00 -6.08
C GLU A 164 9.42 15.21 -5.12
N LEU A 165 8.99 15.06 -3.87
CA LEU A 165 9.76 14.34 -2.85
C LEU A 165 9.93 12.87 -3.18
N PHE A 166 8.85 12.23 -3.67
CA PHE A 166 8.88 10.81 -3.95
C PHE A 166 9.61 10.51 -5.27
N GLU A 167 9.52 11.38 -6.28
CA GLU A 167 10.38 11.31 -7.47
C GLU A 167 11.86 11.38 -7.10
N LYS A 168 12.24 12.34 -6.25
CA LYS A 168 13.62 12.46 -5.77
C LYS A 168 14.07 11.22 -5.00
N THR A 169 13.23 10.70 -4.11
CA THR A 169 13.47 9.45 -3.39
C THR A 169 13.71 8.28 -4.34
N LEU A 170 12.87 8.12 -5.37
CA LEU A 170 13.01 7.04 -6.34
C LEU A 170 14.25 7.22 -7.24
N ILE A 171 14.64 8.44 -7.58
CA ILE A 171 15.88 8.73 -8.29
C ILE A 171 17.10 8.28 -7.47
N TYR A 172 17.11 8.59 -6.18
CA TYR A 172 18.17 8.14 -5.27
C TYR A 172 18.17 6.62 -5.10
N ALA A 173 16.99 6.01 -5.01
CA ALA A 173 16.86 4.55 -4.93
C ALA A 173 17.45 3.89 -6.19
N ARG A 174 17.22 4.47 -7.37
CA ARG A 174 17.83 3.99 -8.62
C ARG A 174 19.36 4.05 -8.59
N TYR A 175 19.95 5.11 -8.03
CA TYR A 175 21.40 5.18 -7.84
C TYR A 175 21.92 4.10 -6.89
N HIS A 176 21.22 3.86 -5.78
CA HIS A 176 21.56 2.77 -4.86
C HIS A 176 21.45 1.39 -5.52
N ALA A 177 20.40 1.15 -6.31
CA ALA A 177 20.21 -0.12 -7.00
C ALA A 177 21.37 -0.41 -7.98
N ARG A 178 21.76 0.58 -8.79
CA ARG A 178 22.89 0.45 -9.72
C ARG A 178 24.20 0.17 -9.01
N ALA A 179 24.46 0.88 -7.90
CA ALA A 179 25.68 0.70 -7.12
C ALA A 179 25.76 -0.67 -6.40
N MET A 180 24.65 -1.41 -6.30
CA MET A 180 24.62 -2.77 -5.74
C MET A 180 24.77 -3.86 -6.81
N GLU A 181 24.61 -3.53 -8.10
CA GLU A 181 24.83 -4.45 -9.23
C GLU A 181 26.30 -4.48 -9.70
N ASP A 182 27.06 -3.43 -9.37
CA ASP A 182 28.52 -3.32 -9.57
C ASP A 182 29.32 -4.06 -8.47
#